data_AF-A0A7C6KZX8-F1
#
_entry.id   AF-A0A7C6KZX8-F1
#
_cell.length_a   1.000
_cell.length_b   1.000
_cell.length_c   1.000
_cell.angle_alpha   90.00
_cell.angle_beta   90.00
_cell.angle_gamma   90.00
#
_symmetry.space_group_name_H-M   'P 1'
#
loop_
_entity.id
_entity.type
_entity.pdbx_description
1 polymer ?
#
loop_
_entity_poly.entity_id
_entity_poly.type
_entity_poly.pdbx_seq_one_letter_code
_entity_poly.pdbx_strand_id
1 'polypeptide(L)' 'MVGLPLTIAFADSGYKVIGFDANEKKIYSLLSGISNVLDVQPDTVKNMLVKADLFLQRISA' A
#
# COMPACT_ATOMS: atom_id res chain seq x y z
N MET A 1 -6.07 2.37 -8.52
CA MET A 1 -6.79 2.59 -7.24
C MET A 1 -6.52 4.00 -6.81
N VAL A 2 -7.57 4.81 -6.68
CA VAL A 2 -7.45 6.24 -6.35
C VAL A 2 -6.90 6.47 -4.94
N GLY A 3 -7.06 5.49 -4.03
CA GLY A 3 -6.57 5.60 -2.66
C GLY A 3 -5.05 5.54 -2.50
N LEU A 4 -4.29 4.96 -3.43
CA LEU A 4 -2.84 4.77 -3.26
C LEU A 4 -2.07 6.10 -3.23
N PRO A 5 -2.28 7.05 -4.17
CA PRO A 5 -1.69 8.39 -4.07
C PRO A 5 -2.02 9.11 -2.75
N LEU A 6 -3.26 8.97 -2.27
CA LEU A 6 -3.70 9.60 -1.02
C LEU A 6 -3.00 8.99 0.21
N THR A 7 -2.92 7.66 0.27
CA THR A 7 -2.18 6.93 1.30
C THR A 7 -0.72 7.38 1.36
N ILE A 8 -0.08 7.55 0.19
CA ILE A 8 1.30 8.01 0.10
C ILE A 8 1.44 9.43 0.63
N ALA A 9 0.56 10.36 0.24
CA ALA A 9 0.62 11.75 0.73
C ALA A 9 0.52 11.85 2.26
N PHE A 10 -0.34 11.02 2.88
CA PHE A 10 -0.43 10.95 4.34
C PHE A 10 0.81 10.31 4.98
N ALA A 11 1.34 9.22 4.39
CA ALA A 11 2.55 8.58 4.89
C ALA A 11 3.77 9.51 4.84
N ASP A 12 3.92 10.25 3.73
CA ASP A 12 4.99 11.23 3.51
C ASP A 12 4.89 12.42 4.48
N SER A 13 3.66 12.77 4.90
CA SER A 13 3.42 13.77 5.95
C SER A 13 3.68 13.24 7.38
N GLY A 14 4.19 12.01 7.53
CA GLY A 14 4.56 11.40 8.82
C GLY A 14 3.41 10.68 9.54
N TYR A 15 2.24 10.52 8.92
CA TYR A 15 1.14 9.77 9.52
C TYR A 15 1.31 8.26 9.33
N LYS A 16 0.93 7.49 10.35
CA LYS A 16 0.78 6.03 10.21
C LYS A 16 -0.50 5.75 9.43
N VAL A 17 -0.37 5.17 8.23
CA VAL A 17 -1.51 4.86 7.35
C VAL A 17 -1.65 3.35 7.20
N ILE A 18 -2.90 2.87 7.19
CA ILE A 18 -3.23 1.47 6.90
C ILE A 18 -4.15 1.45 5.67
N GLY A 19 -3.73 0.74 4.63
CA GLY A 19 -4.51 0.53 3.41
C GLY A 19 -5.13 -0.86 3.38
N PHE A 20 -6.41 -0.95 3.02
CA PHE A 20 -7.12 -2.21 2.85
C PHE A 20 -7.51 -2.39 1.38
N ASP A 21 -7.38 -3.62 0.87
CA ASP A 21 -7.84 -4.00 -0.46
C ASP A 21 -8.37 -5.43 -0.41
N ALA A 22 -9.42 -5.75 -1.17
CA ALA A 22 -9.94 -7.11 -1.24
C ALA A 22 -9.11 -8.01 -2.18
N ASN A 23 -8.28 -7.42 -3.04
CA ASN A 23 -7.45 -8.13 -4.00
C ASN A 23 -6.08 -8.48 -3.39
N GLU A 24 -5.95 -9.70 -2.89
CA GLU A 24 -4.70 -10.21 -2.30
C GLU A 24 -3.49 -10.09 -3.24
N LYS A 25 -3.66 -10.40 -4.54
CA LYS A 25 -2.56 -10.31 -5.52
C LYS A 25 -1.99 -8.90 -5.59
N LYS A 26 -2.86 -7.90 -5.49
CA LYS A 26 -2.47 -6.49 -5.50
C LYS A 26 -1.77 -6.09 -4.21
N ILE A 27 -2.22 -6.59 -3.06
CA ILE A 27 -1.53 -6.42 -1.78
C ILE A 27 -0.10 -6.97 -1.87
N TYR A 28 0.08 -8.21 -2.33
CA TYR A 28 1.40 -8.83 -2.47
C TYR A 28 2.31 -8.10 -3.47
N SER A 29 1.75 -7.62 -4.58
CA SER A 29 2.47 -6.78 -5.54
C SER A 29 3.00 -5.51 -4.87
N LEU A 30 2.13 -4.78 -4.17
CA LEU A 30 2.49 -3.54 -3.50
C LEU A 30 3.55 -3.76 -2.42
N LEU A 31 3.38 -4.80 -1.59
CA LEU A 31 4.36 -5.18 -0.56
C LEU A 31 5.73 -5.58 -1.12
N SER A 32 5.76 -6.05 -2.37
CA SER A 32 7.00 -6.37 -3.08
C SER A 32 7.64 -5.12 -3.73
N GLY A 33 7.09 -3.94 -3.48
CA GLY A 33 7.51 -2.68 -4.12
C GLY A 33 7.05 -2.55 -5.57
N ILE A 34 6.12 -3.38 -6.04
CA ILE A 34 5.61 -3.37 -7.41
C ILE A 34 4.24 -2.70 -7.44
N SER A 35 4.17 -1.52 -8.03
CA SER A 35 2.92 -0.79 -8.29
C SER A 35 2.54 -0.85 -9.76
N ASN A 36 1.33 -1.30 -10.05
CA ASN A 36 0.72 -1.20 -11.39
C ASN A 36 -0.05 0.12 -11.58
N VAL A 37 0.07 1.06 -10.64
CA VAL A 37 -0.55 2.39 -10.73
C VAL A 37 0.44 3.31 -11.43
N LEU A 38 0.10 3.75 -12.66
CA LEU A 38 0.95 4.61 -13.50
C LEU A 38 1.39 5.90 -12.77
N ASP A 39 0.53 6.42 -11.89
CA ASP A 39 0.76 7.69 -11.18
C ASP A 39 1.67 7.55 -9.94
N VAL A 40 2.16 6.35 -9.64
CA VAL A 40 3.01 6.08 -8.47
C VAL A 40 4.20 5.24 -8.88
N GLN A 41 5.40 5.83 -8.78
CA GLN A 41 6.63 5.11 -9.09
C GLN A 41 6.85 3.94 -8.11
N PRO A 42 7.35 2.78 -8.58
CA PRO A 42 7.63 1.62 -7.73
C PRO A 42 8.49 1.94 -6.51
N ASP A 43 9.50 2.79 -6.68
CA ASP A 43 10.41 3.20 -5.61
C ASP A 43 9.70 3.99 -4.49
N THR A 44 8.69 4.79 -4.84
CA THR A 44 7.86 5.50 -3.85
C THR A 44 7.14 4.51 -2.94
N VAL A 45 6.59 3.43 -3.50
CA VAL A 45 5.92 2.39 -2.69
C VAL A 45 6.93 1.70 -1.79
N LYS A 46 8.08 1.30 -2.34
CA LYS A 46 9.13 0.60 -1.59
C LYS A 46 9.66 1.40 -0.40
N ASN A 47 9.84 2.72 -0.57
CA ASN A 47 10.34 3.60 0.49
C ASN A 47 9.30 3.86 1.59
N MET A 48 8.01 3.82 1.24
CA MET A 48 6.90 4.04 2.17
C MET A 48 6.48 2.79 2.93
N LEU A 49 6.93 1.61 2.49
CA LEU A 49 6.80 0.37 3.25
C LEU A 49 7.77 0.38 4.43
N VAL A 50 7.35 1.00 5.53
CA VAL A 50 7.90 0.67 6.85
C VAL A 50 7.56 -0.81 7.07
N LYS A 51 8.55 -1.70 7.25
CA LYS A 51 8.37 -3.16 7.45
C LYS A 51 7.04 -3.44 8.16
N ALA A 52 6.01 -3.74 7.39
CA ALA A 52 4.66 -3.76 7.91
C ALA A 52 4.48 -5.07 8.66
N ASP A 53 4.04 -4.99 9.92
CA ASP A 53 3.39 -6.14 10.54
C ASP A 53 2.16 -6.46 9.68
N LEU A 54 2.25 -7.57 8.95
CA LEU A 54 1.21 -8.04 8.03
C LEU A 54 -0.05 -8.38 8.82
N PHE A 55 -0.96 -7.42 8.94
CA PHE A 55 -2.29 -7.65 9.47
C PHE A 55 -3.21 -8.11 8.33
N LEU A 56 -3.09 -9.38 7.95
CA LEU A 56 -4.06 -10.06 7.09
C LEU A 56 -5.29 -10.41 7.93
N GLN A 57 -6.27 -9.51 8.02
CA GLN A 57 -7.61 -9.91 8.45
C GLN A 57 -8.41 -10.37 7.24
N ARG A 58 -8.72 -11.67 7.22
CA ARG A 58 -9.70 -12.24 6.30
C ARG A 58 -11.08 -11.76 6.74
N ILE A 59 -11.61 -10.72 6.10
CA ILE A 59 -13.00 -10.29 6.32
C ILE A 59 -13.88 -11.41 5.77
N SER A 60 -14.24 -12.33 6.66
CA SER A 60 -15.24 -13.35 6.40
C SER A 60 -16.58 -12.66 6.62
N ALA A 61 -17.34 -12.50 5.54
CA ALA A 61 -18.74 -12.10 5.60
C ALA A 61 -19.58 -13.19 6.30
#